data_AF-L0JYV2-F1
#
_entry.id   AF-L0JYV2-F1
#
_cell.length_a   1.000
_cell.length_b   1.000
_cell.length_c   1.000
_cell.angle_alpha   90.00
_cell.angle_beta   90.00
_cell.angle_gamma   90.00
#
_symmetry.space_group_name_H-M   'P 1'
#
loop_
_entity.id
_entity.type
_entity.pdbx_description
1 polymer ?
#
loop_
_entity_poly.entity_id
_entity_poly.type
_entity_poly.pdbx_seq_one_letter_code
_entity_poly.pdbx_strand_id
1 'polypeptide(L)' 'MSPTTHSCTCGATLRFRQDMIEDRSGVRRSWRCKDCNTPIPNVVAERLSHQHPS' A
#
# COMPACT_ATOMS: atom_id res chain seq x y z
N MET A 1 8.12 -7.79 -15.38
CA MET A 1 7.39 -6.66 -14.77
C MET A 1 8.33 -5.95 -13.81
N SER A 2 8.45 -4.62 -13.89
CA SER A 2 9.29 -3.87 -12.95
C SER A 2 8.62 -3.79 -11.58
N PRO A 3 9.38 -3.93 -10.46
CA PRO A 3 8.81 -3.83 -9.13
C PRO A 3 8.19 -2.44 -8.92
N THR A 4 6.97 -2.39 -8.39
CA THR A 4 6.31 -1.14 -8.02
C THR A 4 6.76 -0.76 -6.61
N THR A 5 7.33 0.41 -6.46
CA THR A 5 7.67 0.98 -5.14
C THR A 5 6.95 2.31 -5.00
N HIS A 6 6.38 2.55 -3.81
CA HIS A 6 5.70 3.79 -3.51
C HIS A 6 6.29 4.43 -2.25
N SER A 7 6.72 5.69 -2.38
CA SER A 7 7.18 6.48 -1.24
C SER A 7 5.98 7.15 -0.57
N CYS A 8 5.77 6.82 0.70
CA CYS A 8 4.79 7.48 1.55
C CYS A 8 5.32 8.85 1.99
N THR A 9 4.41 9.78 2.29
CA THR A 9 4.74 11.13 2.77
C THR A 9 5.42 11.14 4.15
N CYS A 10 5.28 10.07 4.93
CA CYS A 10 6.02 9.91 6.18
C CYS A 10 7.50 9.47 5.98
N GLY A 11 7.92 9.21 4.75
CA GLY A 11 9.24 8.68 4.42
C GLY A 11 9.30 7.15 4.32
N ALA A 12 8.23 6.43 4.63
CA ALA A 12 8.18 4.97 4.48
C ALA A 12 8.19 4.56 3.00
N THR A 13 8.84 3.45 2.69
CA THR A 13 8.89 2.88 1.33
C THR A 13 8.05 1.63 1.27
N LEU A 14 6.92 1.70 0.56
CA LEU A 14 5.98 0.61 0.40
C LEU A 14 6.35 -0.19 -0.85
N ARG A 15 6.59 -1.49 -0.67
CA ARG A 15 6.98 -2.41 -1.73
C ARG A 15 6.00 -3.55 -1.88
N PHE A 16 5.35 -3.94 -0.79
CA PHE A 16 4.45 -5.09 -0.76
C PHE A 16 3.19 -4.81 0.06
N ARG A 17 2.23 -5.73 -0.05
CA ARG A 17 0.99 -5.71 0.74
C ARG A 17 1.22 -5.55 2.25
N GLN A 18 2.28 -6.16 2.79
CA GLN A 18 2.60 -6.15 4.22
C GLN A 18 3.01 -4.78 4.78
N ASP A 19 3.38 -3.85 3.90
CA ASP A 19 3.73 -2.47 4.24
C ASP A 19 2.47 -1.59 4.34
N MET A 20 1.30 -2.16 4.01
CA MET A 20 0.00 -1.51 4.04
C MET A 20 -0.94 -2.23 5.00
N ILE A 21 -1.90 -1.49 5.52
CA ILE A 21 -3.02 -2.02 6.29
C ILE A 21 -4.33 -1.78 5.53
N GLU A 22 -5.23 -2.75 5.59
CA GLU A 22 -6.56 -2.62 4.99
C GLU A 22 -7.43 -1.75 5.91
N ASP A 23 -7.97 -0.68 5.35
CA ASP A 23 -8.93 0.18 6.00
C ASP A 23 -10.35 -0.29 5.66
N ARG A 24 -11.09 -0.71 6.69
CA ARG A 24 -12.45 -1.30 6.53
C ARG A 24 -13.57 -0.31 6.80
N SER A 25 -13.25 0.98 6.86
CA SER A 25 -14.22 2.04 7.18
C SER A 25 -15.21 2.34 6.05
N GLY A 26 -15.09 1.71 4.88
CA GLY A 26 -15.96 1.95 3.72
C GLY A 26 -16.42 0.69 2.99
N VAL A 27 -17.34 0.88 2.04
CA VAL A 27 -17.91 -0.19 1.19
C VAL A 27 -16.86 -0.79 0.23
N ARG A 28 -15.80 -0.04 -0.08
CA ARG A 28 -14.68 -0.47 -0.93
C ARG A 28 -13.44 -0.69 -0.05
N ARG A 29 -12.59 -1.64 -0.44
CA ARG A 29 -11.26 -1.79 0.18
C ARG A 29 -10.46 -0.50 -0.03
N SER A 30 -10.12 0.15 1.06
CA SER A 30 -9.10 1.20 1.13
C SER A 30 -7.85 0.64 1.80
N TRP A 31 -6.71 1.26 1.52
CA TRP A 31 -5.43 0.88 2.11
C TRP A 31 -4.77 2.09 2.72
N ARG A 32 -4.04 1.88 3.82
CA ARG A 32 -3.26 2.90 4.51
C ARG A 32 -1.85 2.41 4.73
N CYS A 33 -0.91 3.35 4.83
CA CYS A 33 0.47 3.04 5.22
C CYS A 33 0.47 2.46 6.63
N LYS A 34 1.18 1.34 6.82
CA LYS A 34 1.29 0.70 8.14
C LYS A 34 2.01 1.57 9.16
N ASP A 35 2.95 2.42 8.74
CA ASP A 35 3.76 3.24 9.64
C ASP A 35 3.06 4.51 10.13
N CYS A 36 2.32 5.21 9.25
CA CYS A 36 1.73 6.51 9.58
C CYS A 36 0.21 6.60 9.36
N ASN A 37 -0.44 5.51 8.96
CA ASN A 37 -1.87 5.45 8.62
C ASN A 37 -2.30 6.38 7.46
N THR A 38 -1.37 6.96 6.71
CA THR A 38 -1.71 7.80 5.55
C THR A 38 -2.45 6.98 4.50
N PRO A 39 -3.59 7.45 3.97
CA PRO A 39 -4.32 6.76 2.92
C PRO A 39 -3.48 6.62 1.64
N ILE A 40 -3.46 5.40 1.10
CA ILE A 40 -2.73 5.05 -0.12
C ILE A 40 -3.73 5.01 -1.28
N PRO A 41 -3.40 5.58 -2.45
CA PRO A 41 -4.25 5.46 -3.62
C PRO A 41 -4.50 4.00 -4.01
N ASN A 42 -5.75 3.63 -4.30
CA ASN A 42 -6.12 2.24 -4.61
C ASN A 42 -5.31 1.63 -5.77
N VAL A 43 -4.98 2.41 -6.80
CA VAL A 43 -4.15 1.94 -7.93
C VAL A 43 -2.74 1.52 -7.48
N VAL A 44 -2.17 2.25 -6.51
CA VAL A 44 -0.87 1.92 -5.93
C VAL A 44 -1.01 0.68 -5.06
N ALA A 45 -2.02 0.64 -4.20
CA ALA A 45 -2.26 -0.48 -3.31
C ALA A 45 -2.54 -1.79 -4.07
N GLU A 46 -3.23 -1.74 -5.20
CA GLU A 46 -3.47 -2.89 -6.07
C GLU A 46 -2.17 -3.44 -6.64
N ARG A 47 -1.29 -2.57 -7.18
CA ARG A 47 0.04 -2.95 -7.66
C ARG A 47 0.92 -3.55 -6.55
N LEU A 48 0.94 -2.93 -5.37
CA LEU A 48 1.70 -3.42 -4.22
C LEU A 48 1.14 -4.75 -3.68
N SER A 49 -0.18 -4.95 -3.78
CA SER A 49 -0.84 -6.18 -3.33
C SER A 49 -0.59 -7.39 -4.23
N HIS A 50 -0.35 -7.15 -5.52
CA HIS A 50 -0.01 -8.20 -6.49
C HIS A 50 1.49 -8.53 -6.48
N GLN A 51 2.32 -7.72 -5.81
CA GLN A 51 3.73 -8.04 -5.63
C GLN A 51 3.91 -9.02 -4.48
N HIS A 52 4.59 -10.12 -4.79
CA HIS A 52 5.01 -11.11 -3.82
C HIS A 52 6.54 -11.11 -3.74
N PRO A 53 7.13 -11.15 -2.53
CA PRO A 53 8.55 -11.44 -2.40
C PRO A 53 8.80 -12.85 -2.96
N SER A 54 9.68 -12.95 -3.96
CA SER A 54 10.14 -14.23 -4.53
C SER A 54 11.17 -14.91 -3.63
#